data_AF-A0A151FDJ6-F1
#
_entry.id   AF-A0A151FDJ6-F1
#
_cell.length_a   1.000
_cell.length_b   1.000
_cell.length_c   1.000
_cell.angle_alpha   90.00
_cell.angle_beta   90.00
_cell.angle_gamma   90.00
#
_symmetry.space_group_name_H-M   'P 1'
#
loop_
_entity.id
_entity.type
_entity.pdbx_description
1 polymer ?
#
loop_
_entity_poly.entity_id
_entity_poly.type
_entity_poly.pdbx_seq_one_letter_code
_entity_poly.pdbx_strand_id
1 'polypeptide(L)' 'MYYLDANVFIFPQIYDLKIEFAAKSKEYLTALAEEEIEGCTSTLTWDEIAYIVRKLSGVKESLAAGEKFLRFLI' A
#
# COMPACT_ATOMS: atom_id res chain seq x y z
N MET A 1 12.35 -11.53 -5.67
CA MET A 1 11.27 -10.72 -6.23
C MET A 1 9.93 -11.19 -5.69
N TYR A 2 9.28 -10.36 -4.88
CA TYR A 2 7.96 -10.60 -4.29
C TYR A 2 6.86 -9.98 -5.15
N TYR A 3 5.71 -10.65 -5.31
CA TYR A 3 4.52 -9.99 -5.85
C TYR A 3 3.72 -9.39 -4.69
N LEU A 4 3.48 -8.08 -4.73
CA LEU A 4 2.77 -7.35 -3.69
C LEU A 4 1.32 -7.10 -4.12
N ASP A 5 0.39 -7.75 -3.43
CA ASP A 5 -1.05 -7.53 -3.57
C ASP A 5 -1.47 -6.14 -3.05
N ALA A 6 -2.60 -5.61 -3.55
CA ALA A 6 -3.13 -4.32 -3.11
C ALA A 6 -3.33 -4.23 -1.60
N ASN A 7 -3.69 -5.33 -0.95
CA ASN A 7 -3.88 -5.37 0.49
C ASN A 7 -2.60 -4.99 1.27
N VAL A 8 -1.42 -5.30 0.75
CA VAL A 8 -0.15 -4.90 1.38
C VAL A 8 -0.03 -3.37 1.45
N PHE A 9 -0.51 -2.67 0.42
CA PHE A 9 -0.53 -1.21 0.40
C PHE A 9 -1.70 -0.64 1.20
N ILE A 10 -2.85 -1.29 1.19
CA ILE A 10 -4.11 -0.79 1.80
C ILE A 10 -4.10 -0.94 3.32
N PHE A 11 -3.74 -2.11 3.84
CA PHE A 11 -3.89 -2.43 5.27
C PHE A 11 -3.25 -1.43 6.23
N PRO A 12 -1.98 -1.00 6.04
CA PRO A 12 -1.36 -0.05 6.96
C PRO A 12 -1.96 1.37 6.88
N GLN A 13 -2.85 1.63 5.91
CA GLN A 13 -3.53 2.91 5.76
C GLN A 13 -4.92 2.92 6.42
N ILE A 14 -5.62 1.78 6.43
CA ILE A 14 -7.02 1.70 6.87
C ILE A 14 -7.20 0.99 8.23
N TYR A 15 -6.17 0.31 8.73
CA TYR A 15 -6.17 -0.39 10.01
C TYR A 15 -5.13 0.16 10.99
N ASP A 16 -5.37 -0.02 12.29
CA ASP A 16 -4.40 0.27 13.34
C ASP A 16 -3.22 -0.72 13.24
N LEU A 17 -1.99 -0.22 13.37
CA LEU A 17 -0.76 -1.02 13.29
C LEU A 17 -0.56 -1.97 14.48
N LYS A 18 -1.45 -1.99 15.47
CA LYS A 18 -1.54 -3.05 16.49
C LYS A 18 -2.07 -4.36 15.91
N ILE A 19 -2.75 -4.33 14.77
CA ILE A 19 -3.24 -5.52 14.09
C ILE A 19 -2.08 -6.15 13.29
N GLU A 20 -1.83 -7.43 13.53
CA GLU A 20 -0.65 -8.15 13.03
C GLU A 20 -0.45 -8.02 11.51
N PHE A 21 -1.49 -8.26 10.71
CA PHE A 21 -1.36 -8.19 9.25
C PHE A 21 -1.09 -6.77 8.76
N ALA A 22 -1.62 -5.73 9.43
CA ALA A 22 -1.38 -4.34 9.06
C ALA A 22 0.07 -3.92 9.39
N ALA A 23 0.57 -4.36 10.56
CA ALA A 23 1.97 -4.18 10.94
C ALA A 23 2.90 -4.89 9.94
N LYS A 24 2.60 -6.15 9.61
CA LYS A 24 3.40 -6.95 8.67
C LYS A 24 3.41 -6.34 7.27
N SER A 25 2.27 -5.86 6.78
CA SER A 25 2.19 -5.14 5.52
C SER A 25 3.08 -3.90 5.51
N LYS A 26 3.08 -3.12 6.60
CA LYS A 26 3.99 -1.97 6.75
C LYS A 26 5.46 -2.39 6.71
N GLU A 27 5.84 -3.45 7.40
CA GLU A 27 7.21 -3.98 7.37
C GLU A 27 7.65 -4.32 5.95
N TYR A 28 6.81 -5.00 5.16
CA TYR A 28 7.14 -5.31 3.76
C TYR A 28 7.29 -4.05 2.90
N LEU A 29 6.42 -3.05 3.09
CA LEU A 29 6.54 -1.78 2.36
C LEU A 29 7.81 -1.01 2.76
N THR A 30 8.20 -1.04 4.04
CA THR A 30 9.45 -0.44 4.50
C THR A 30 10.65 -1.16 3.87
N ALA A 31 10.71 -2.48 3.94
CA ALA A 31 11.78 -3.27 3.33
C ALA A 31 11.88 -3.05 1.81
N LEU A 32 10.75 -2.88 1.13
CA LEU A 32 10.72 -2.51 -0.29
C LEU A 32 11.31 -1.11 -0.52
N ALA A 33 10.92 -0.12 0.30
CA ALA A 33 11.40 1.26 0.18
C ALA A 33 12.90 1.40 0.54
N GLU A 34 13.41 0.53 1.40
CA GLU A 34 14.81 0.48 1.83
C GLU A 34 15.67 -0.43 0.91
N GLU A 35 15.09 -0.94 -0.18
CA GLU A 35 15.75 -1.83 -1.15
C GLU A 35 16.27 -3.15 -0.53
N GLU A 36 15.78 -3.53 0.67
CA GLU A 36 16.11 -4.81 1.31
C GLU A 36 15.45 -6.00 0.60
N ILE A 37 14.30 -5.75 -0.05
CA ILE A 37 13.61 -6.70 -0.91
C ILE A 37 13.27 -6.08 -2.26
N GLU A 38 13.30 -6.89 -3.30
CA GLU A 38 12.75 -6.52 -4.61
C GLU A 38 11.30 -6.98 -4.73
N GLY A 39 10.42 -6.09 -5.22
CA GLY A 39 9.01 -6.36 -5.40
C GLY A 39 8.46 -5.91 -6.74
N CYS A 40 7.35 -6.49 -7.16
CA CYS A 40 6.55 -6.05 -8.29
C CYS A 40 5.06 -6.11 -7.92
N THR A 41 4.23 -5.38 -8.67
CA THR A 41 2.77 -5.38 -8.50
C THR A 41 2.09 -5.06 -9.83
N SER A 42 0.76 -5.16 -9.88
CA SER A 42 -0.04 -4.85 -11.06
C SER A 42 -0.38 -3.36 -11.12
N THR A 43 -0.55 -2.80 -12.32
CA THR A 43 -1.12 -1.44 -12.48
C THR A 43 -2.55 -1.35 -11.95
N LEU A 44 -3.28 -2.48 -11.90
CA LEU A 44 -4.63 -2.55 -11.32
C LEU A 44 -4.63 -2.29 -9.81
N THR A 45 -3.51 -2.56 -9.13
CA THR A 45 -3.38 -2.34 -7.68
C THR A 45 -3.55 -0.87 -7.30
N TRP A 46 -3.17 0.07 -8.18
CA TRP A 46 -3.42 1.49 -7.95
C TRP A 46 -4.93 1.81 -7.88
N ASP A 47 -5.73 1.23 -8.77
CA ASP A 47 -7.19 1.44 -8.79
C ASP A 47 -7.84 0.87 -7.52
N GLU A 48 -7.41 -0.31 -7.08
CA GLU A 48 -7.88 -0.93 -5.84
C GLU A 48 -7.57 -0.06 -4.60
N ILE A 49 -6.34 0.46 -4.50
CA ILE A 49 -5.94 1.37 -3.42
C ILE A 49 -6.79 2.63 -3.45
N ALA A 50 -6.87 3.29 -4.61
CA ALA A 50 -7.61 4.54 -4.75
C ALA A 50 -9.09 4.35 -4.41
N TYR A 51 -9.72 3.29 -4.91
CA TYR A 51 -11.13 2.97 -4.68
C TYR A 51 -11.42 2.66 -3.21
N ILE A 52 -10.65 1.74 -2.59
CA ILE A 52 -10.90 1.32 -1.20
C ILE A 52 -10.67 2.47 -0.23
N VAL A 53 -9.55 3.19 -0.34
CA VAL A 53 -9.27 4.32 0.56
C VAL A 53 -10.31 5.43 0.35
N ARG A 54 -10.77 5.68 -0.88
CA ARG A 54 -11.84 6.66 -1.13
C ARG A 54 -13.13 6.28 -0.43
N LYS A 55 -13.49 4.99 -0.51
CA LYS A 55 -14.72 4.47 0.08
C LYS A 55 -14.71 4.54 1.61
N LEU A 56 -13.56 4.32 2.24
CA LEU A 56 -13.45 4.24 3.71
C LEU A 56 -13.08 5.57 4.38
N SER A 57 -12.23 6.36 3.73
CA SER A 57 -11.58 7.51 4.37
C SER A 57 -11.83 8.83 3.65
N GLY A 58 -12.30 8.81 2.40
CA GLY A 58 -12.64 10.00 1.63
C GLY A 58 -11.66 10.32 0.51
N VAL A 59 -11.99 11.36 -0.26
CA VAL A 59 -11.27 11.72 -1.49
C VAL A 59 -9.84 12.18 -1.20
N LYS A 60 -9.63 12.96 -0.13
CA LYS A 60 -8.32 13.53 0.20
C LYS A 60 -7.32 12.44 0.56
N GLU A 61 -7.76 11.48 1.36
CA GLU A 61 -6.99 10.33 1.83
C GLU A 61 -6.67 9.40 0.66
N SER A 62 -7.63 9.19 -0.25
CA SER A 62 -7.44 8.42 -1.48
C SER A 62 -6.37 9.02 -2.39
N LEU A 63 -6.38 10.35 -2.59
CA LEU A 63 -5.35 11.03 -3.38
C LEU A 63 -3.96 10.88 -2.75
N ALA A 64 -3.86 11.06 -1.43
CA ALA A 64 -2.59 10.88 -0.70
C ALA A 64 -2.08 9.43 -0.76
N ALA A 65 -2.99 8.44 -0.68
CA ALA A 65 -2.67 7.03 -0.82
C ALA A 65 -2.13 6.70 -2.22
N GLY A 66 -2.80 7.20 -3.26
CA GLY A 66 -2.39 7.04 -4.65
C GLY A 66 -1.03 7.66 -4.94
N GLU A 67 -0.76 8.87 -4.42
CA GLU A 67 0.56 9.52 -4.57
C GLU A 67 1.66 8.68 -3.91
N LYS A 68 1.43 8.19 -2.69
CA LYS A 68 2.40 7.32 -2.00
C LYS A 68 2.67 6.03 -2.77
N PHE A 69 1.65 5.41 -3.34
CA PHE A 69 1.80 4.21 -4.15
C PHE A 69 2.70 4.44 -5.36
N LEU A 70 2.49 5.54 -6.09
CA LEU A 70 3.27 5.84 -7.30
C LEU A 70 4.76 6.04 -7.01
N ARG A 71 5.14 6.45 -5.79
CA ARG A 71 6.55 6.56 -5.37
C ARG A 71 7.27 5.21 -5.24
N PHE A 72 6.55 4.09 -5.21
CA PHE A 72 7.14 2.75 -5.27
C PHE A 72 7.40 2.27 -6.69
N LEU A 73 6.90 2.99 -7.72
CA LEU A 73 7.00 2.60 -9.12
C LEU A 73 7.99 3.47 -9.92
N ILE A 74 8.56 4.50 -9.30
CA ILE A 74 9.47 5.49 -9.88
C ILE A 74 10.80 5.38 -9.15
#